data_AF-A0A176E6B2-F1
#
_entry.id   AF-A0A176E6B2-F1
#
_cell.length_a   1.000
_cell.length_b   1.000
_cell.length_c   1.000
_cell.angle_alpha   90.00
_cell.angle_beta   90.00
_cell.angle_gamma   90.00
#
_symmetry.space_group_name_H-M   'P 1'
#
loop_
_entity.id
_entity.type
_entity.pdbx_description
1 polymer ?
#
loop_
_entity_poly.entity_id
_entity_poly.type
_entity_poly.pdbx_seq_one_letter_code
_entity_poly.pdbx_strand_id
1 'polypeptide(L)'
;MRSDAVFWLMQISIVATAAAWWVKVIRSPSPAAATGLLATMVAMGALGALLTFAHRAYYAPHWLTTRLWGLSPIEDQQIAGIIMWAPASLVYLIAALTILYRSLGNRAAA
;
A
#
# COMPACT_ATOMS: atom_id res chain seq x y z
N MET A 1 -3.95 20.68 -9.58
CA MET A 1 -2.68 20.79 -10.32
C MET A 1 -3.03 20.95 -11.79
N ARG A 2 -2.44 21.91 -12.51
CA ARG A 2 -2.91 22.36 -13.84
C ARG A 2 -2.13 21.77 -15.03
N SER A 3 -1.25 20.78 -14.78
CA SER A 3 -0.36 20.21 -15.80
C SER A 3 -0.49 18.68 -15.85
N ASP A 4 -1.07 18.17 -16.92
CA ASP A 4 -1.28 16.72 -17.13
C ASP A 4 0.03 15.95 -17.18
N ALA A 5 1.09 16.56 -17.73
CA ALA A 5 2.42 15.95 -17.78
C ALA A 5 2.98 15.66 -16.37
N VAL A 6 2.78 16.57 -15.41
CA VAL A 6 3.25 16.40 -14.03
C VAL A 6 2.44 15.31 -13.33
N PHE A 7 1.13 15.28 -13.58
CA PHE A 7 0.26 14.22 -13.07
C PHE A 7 0.74 12.85 -13.55
N TRP A 8 0.92 12.67 -14.86
CA TRP A 8 1.37 11.39 -15.42
C TRP A 8 2.78 11.01 -14.98
N LEU A 9 3.69 11.97 -14.87
CA LEU A 9 5.03 11.73 -14.33
C LEU A 9 4.97 11.22 -12.89
N MET A 10 4.10 11.78 -12.05
CA MET A 10 3.85 11.29 -10.70
C MET A 10 3.32 9.84 -10.74
N GLN A 11 2.29 9.54 -11.55
CA GLN A 11 1.74 8.19 -11.65
C GLN A 11 2.77 7.16 -12.13
N ILE A 12 3.53 7.49 -13.17
CA ILE A 12 4.59 6.62 -13.71
C ILE A 12 5.67 6.38 -12.65
N SER A 13 6.08 7.41 -11.89
CA SER A 13 7.09 7.23 -10.85
C SER A 13 6.62 6.31 -9.71
N ILE A 14 5.36 6.41 -9.29
CA ILE A 14 4.77 5.54 -8.27
C ILE A 14 4.71 4.09 -8.77
N VAL A 15 4.22 3.88 -9.99
CA VAL A 15 4.12 2.53 -10.58
C VAL A 15 5.49 1.92 -10.80
N ALA A 16 6.46 2.68 -11.33
CA ALA A 16 7.81 2.19 -11.59
C ALA A 16 8.53 1.79 -10.30
N THR A 17 8.42 2.61 -9.24
CA THR A 17 9.04 2.29 -7.94
C THR A 17 8.37 1.10 -7.27
N ALA A 18 7.04 0.98 -7.33
CA ALA A 18 6.32 -0.19 -6.84
C ALA A 18 6.72 -1.48 -7.60
N ALA A 19 6.83 -1.42 -8.92
CA ALA A 19 7.27 -2.56 -9.73
C ALA A 19 8.71 -2.99 -9.39
N ALA A 20 9.63 -2.03 -9.26
CA ALA A 20 11.01 -2.30 -8.86
C ALA A 20 11.09 -2.96 -7.47
N TRP A 21 10.24 -2.54 -6.53
CA TRP A 21 10.16 -3.13 -5.21
C TRP A 21 9.67 -4.59 -5.26
N TRP A 22 8.61 -4.89 -6.00
CA TRP A 22 8.12 -6.27 -6.18
C TRP A 22 9.15 -7.18 -6.84
N VAL A 23 9.89 -6.69 -7.85
CA VAL A 23 11.00 -7.44 -8.45
C VAL A 23 12.06 -7.81 -7.41
N LYS A 24 12.40 -6.89 -6.49
CA LYS A 24 13.35 -7.19 -5.40
C LYS A 24 12.80 -8.21 -4.42
N VAL A 25 11.52 -8.12 -4.04
CA VAL A 25 10.87 -9.10 -3.14
C VAL A 25 10.93 -10.50 -3.75
N ILE A 26 10.59 -10.63 -5.04
CA ILE A 26 10.58 -11.93 -5.74
C ILE A 26 11.99 -12.54 -5.84
N ARG A 27 13.02 -11.71 -5.98
CA ARG A 27 14.42 -12.17 -6.13
C ARG A 27 15.16 -12.35 -4.80
N SER A 28 14.56 -11.94 -3.68
CA SER A 28 15.21 -11.98 -2.37
C SER A 28 15.05 -13.36 -1.70
N PRO A 29 16.02 -13.79 -0.86
CA PRO A 29 15.85 -14.97 -0.02
C PRO A 29 14.60 -14.86 0.87
N SER A 30 13.97 -16.00 1.18
CA SER A 30 12.68 -16.04 1.90
C SER A 30 12.62 -15.17 3.17
N PRO A 31 13.64 -15.16 4.06
CA PRO A 31 13.60 -14.29 5.24
C PRO A 31 13.57 -12.80 4.89
N ALA A 32 14.42 -12.37 3.95
CA ALA A 32 14.49 -10.96 3.54
C ALA A 32 13.22 -10.51 2.81
N ALA A 33 12.66 -11.36 1.94
CA ALA A 33 11.39 -11.09 1.27
C ALA A 33 10.23 -10.95 2.27
N ALA A 34 10.13 -11.87 3.23
CA ALA A 34 9.10 -11.82 4.27
C ALA A 34 9.25 -10.57 5.16
N THR A 35 10.46 -10.24 5.61
CA THR A 35 10.71 -9.02 6.39
C THR A 35 10.34 -7.76 5.61
N GLY A 36 10.70 -7.68 4.33
CA GLY A 36 10.37 -6.53 3.48
C GLY A 36 8.86 -6.34 3.30
N LEU A 37 8.12 -7.44 3.09
CA LEU A 37 6.66 -7.43 2.99
C LEU A 37 6.01 -6.97 4.31
N LEU A 38 6.43 -7.51 5.44
CA LEU A 38 5.89 -7.15 6.76
C LEU A 38 6.23 -5.72 7.16
N ALA A 39 7.44 -5.25 6.87
CA ALA A 39 7.82 -3.85 7.13
C ALA A 39 6.97 -2.88 6.28
N THR A 40 6.75 -3.20 5.01
CA THR A 40 5.90 -2.41 4.11
C THR A 40 4.44 -2.43 4.56
N MET A 41 3.95 -3.59 5.02
CA MET A 41 2.63 -3.74 5.63
C MET A 41 2.46 -2.80 6.83
N VAL A 42 3.41 -2.76 7.75
CA VAL A 42 3.35 -1.89 8.93
C VAL A 42 3.37 -0.41 8.53
N ALA A 43 4.26 -0.02 7.62
CA ALA A 43 4.36 1.35 7.16
C ALA A 43 3.07 1.83 6.47
N MET A 44 2.52 1.02 5.57
CA MET A 44 1.26 1.31 4.87
C MET A 44 0.06 1.26 5.82
N GLY A 45 0.03 0.31 6.75
CA GLY A 45 -1.02 0.21 7.76
C GLY A 45 -1.04 1.40 8.71
N ALA A 46 0.12 1.89 9.15
CA ALA A 46 0.23 3.09 9.96
C ALA A 46 -0.30 4.33 9.22
N LEU A 47 0.02 4.47 7.93
CA LEU A 47 -0.52 5.54 7.09
C LEU A 47 -2.04 5.41 6.91
N GLY A 48 -2.54 4.20 6.64
CA GLY A 48 -3.98 3.94 6.50
C GLY A 48 -4.76 4.24 7.78
N ALA A 49 -4.21 3.86 8.95
CA ALA A 49 -4.78 4.19 10.26
C ALA A 49 -4.80 5.72 10.48
N LEU A 50 -3.71 6.43 10.15
CA LEU A 50 -3.65 7.89 10.24
C LEU A 50 -4.76 8.56 9.42
N LEU A 51 -5.01 8.07 8.20
CA LEU A 51 -6.06 8.61 7.32
C LEU A 51 -7.47 8.28 7.82
N THR A 52 -7.66 7.07 8.34
CA THR A 52 -8.94 6.57 8.89
C THR A 52 -9.36 7.34 10.14
N PHE A 53 -8.42 7.61 11.05
CA PHE A 53 -8.69 8.29 12.32
C PHE A 53 -8.44 9.81 12.26
N ALA A 54 -8.25 10.37 11.07
CA ALA A 54 -8.11 11.81 10.89
C ALA A 54 -9.42 12.54 11.24
N HIS A 55 -9.31 13.74 11.82
CA HIS A 55 -10.46 14.61 12.10
C HIS A 55 -10.66 15.70 11.04
N ARG A 56 -9.76 15.78 10.05
CA ARG A 56 -9.82 16.69 8.91
C ARG A 56 -9.23 16.03 7.68
N ALA A 57 -9.76 16.39 6.51
CA ALA A 57 -9.20 15.95 5.24
C ALA A 57 -7.86 16.67 4.98
N TYR A 58 -6.79 15.91 4.78
CA TYR A 58 -5.45 16.41 4.51
C TYR A 58 -5.26 16.83 3.04
N TYR A 59 -6.02 16.22 2.12
CA TYR A 59 -5.86 16.45 0.69
C TYR A 59 -6.79 17.55 0.17
N ALA A 60 -6.33 18.81 0.25
CA ALA A 60 -7.06 19.97 -0.29
C ALA A 60 -7.57 19.82 -1.74
N PRO A 61 -6.83 19.20 -2.69
CA PRO A 61 -7.32 19.01 -4.06
C PRO A 61 -8.59 18.15 -4.16
N HIS A 62 -8.84 17.27 -3.19
CA HIS A 62 -10.00 16.38 -3.20
C HIS A 62 -11.26 17.06 -2.63
N TRP A 63 -11.13 18.23 -1.99
CA TRP A 63 -12.25 18.89 -1.30
C TRP A 63 -13.44 19.24 -2.20
N LEU A 64 -13.18 19.50 -3.49
CA LEU A 64 -14.21 19.88 -4.44
C LEU A 64 -14.62 18.75 -5.39
N THR A 65 -13.87 17.64 -5.43
CA THR A 65 -14.10 16.55 -6.38
C THR A 65 -14.94 15.41 -5.80
N THR A 66 -14.97 15.25 -4.47
CA THR A 66 -15.69 14.15 -3.80
C THR A 66 -17.21 14.34 -3.80
N ARG A 67 -17.68 15.59 -3.87
CA ARG A 67 -19.12 15.90 -3.85
C ARG A 67 -19.89 15.25 -5.00
N LEU A 68 -19.27 15.08 -6.16
CA LEU A 68 -19.87 14.40 -7.32
C LEU A 68 -20.21 12.93 -7.04
N TRP A 69 -19.57 12.34 -6.02
CA TRP A 69 -19.77 10.96 -5.57
C TRP A 69 -20.64 10.87 -4.31
N GLY A 70 -21.22 11.99 -3.85
CA GLY A 70 -22.01 12.04 -2.62
C GLY A 70 -21.19 11.93 -1.33
N LEU A 71 -19.87 12.05 -1.40
CA LEU A 71 -18.96 11.95 -0.26
C LEU A 71 -18.43 13.32 0.17
N SER A 72 -18.42 13.57 1.47
CA SER A 72 -17.60 14.65 2.03
C SER A 72 -16.10 14.31 1.88
N PRO A 73 -15.21 15.32 1.87
CA PRO A 73 -13.79 15.06 1.70
C PRO A 73 -13.15 14.24 2.83
N ILE A 74 -13.74 14.27 4.02
CA ILE A 74 -13.28 13.46 5.15
C ILE A 74 -13.71 12.01 4.99
N GLU A 75 -14.96 11.75 4.57
CA GLU A 75 -15.45 10.38 4.32
C GLU A 75 -14.64 9.68 3.24
N ASP A 76 -14.37 10.37 2.12
CA ASP A 76 -13.53 9.85 1.03
C ASP A 76 -12.14 9.44 1.52
N GLN A 77 -11.49 10.29 2.31
CA GLN A 77 -10.18 10.00 2.89
C GLN A 77 -10.20 8.83 3.87
N GLN A 78 -11.22 8.74 4.74
CA GLN A 78 -11.32 7.67 5.73
C GLN A 78 -11.58 6.32 5.05
N ILE A 79 -12.42 6.29 4.02
CA ILE A 79 -12.65 5.10 3.19
C ILE A 79 -11.34 4.67 2.51
N ALA A 80 -10.61 5.62 1.92
CA ALA A 80 -9.29 5.35 1.36
C ALA A 80 -8.32 4.77 2.42
N GLY A 81 -8.31 5.34 3.63
CA GLY A 81 -7.53 4.85 4.76
C GLY A 81 -7.86 3.40 5.15
N ILE A 82 -9.15 3.06 5.22
CA ILE A 82 -9.62 1.70 5.54
C ILE A 82 -9.18 0.71 4.47
N ILE A 83 -9.34 1.07 3.19
CA ILE A 83 -8.94 0.23 2.04
C ILE A 83 -7.42 0.02 2.02
N MET A 84 -6.64 1.07 2.30
CA MET A 84 -5.18 0.99 2.38
C MET A 84 -4.70 0.19 3.59
N TRP A 85 -5.47 0.17 4.68
CA TRP A 85 -5.07 -0.51 5.90
C TRP A 85 -5.43 -1.98 5.89
N ALA A 86 -6.70 -2.35 6.08
CA ALA A 86 -7.06 -3.73 6.38
C ALA A 86 -6.93 -4.68 5.16
N PRO A 87 -7.55 -4.39 4.00
CA PRO A 87 -7.44 -5.24 2.82
C PRO A 87 -6.00 -5.35 2.30
N ALA A 88 -5.29 -4.23 2.15
CA ALA A 88 -3.94 -4.27 1.60
C ALA A 88 -2.94 -4.95 2.55
N SER A 89 -3.08 -4.74 3.87
CA SER A 89 -2.22 -5.43 4.85
C SER A 89 -2.41 -6.95 4.80
N LEU A 90 -3.65 -7.41 4.60
CA LEU A 90 -3.94 -8.84 4.47
C LEU A 90 -3.19 -9.46 3.28
N VAL A 91 -3.11 -8.77 2.14
CA VAL A 91 -2.37 -9.26 0.96
C VAL A 91 -0.88 -9.43 1.30
N TYR A 92 -0.26 -8.43 1.94
CA TYR A 92 1.15 -8.52 2.34
C TYR A 92 1.39 -9.65 3.35
N LEU A 93 0.49 -9.81 4.33
CA LEU A 93 0.57 -10.87 5.33
C LEU A 93 0.48 -12.26 4.69
N ILE A 94 -0.51 -12.50 3.82
CA ILE A 94 -0.67 -13.78 3.13
C ILE A 94 0.57 -14.10 2.29
N ALA A 95 1.11 -13.12 1.55
CA ALA A 95 2.32 -13.32 0.76
C ALA A 95 3.53 -13.69 1.65
N ALA A 96 3.74 -12.98 2.76
CA ALA A 96 4.84 -13.25 3.68
C ALA A 96 4.73 -14.63 4.32
N LEU A 97 3.53 -15.00 4.81
CA LEU A 97 3.26 -16.32 5.39
C LEU A 97 3.46 -17.44 4.37
N THR A 98 3.02 -17.24 3.12
CA THR A 98 3.20 -18.22 2.04
C THR A 98 4.69 -18.44 1.75
N ILE A 99 5.49 -17.38 1.70
CA ILE A 99 6.94 -17.47 1.49
C ILE A 99 7.62 -18.22 2.65
N LEU A 100 7.26 -17.88 3.89
CA LEU A 100 7.83 -18.54 5.08
C LEU A 100 7.44 -20.02 5.13
N TYR A 101 6.18 -20.36 4.90
CA TYR A 101 5.68 -21.73 4.89
C TYR A 101 6.43 -22.60 3.86
N ARG A 102 6.58 -22.11 2.62
CA ARG A 102 7.33 -22.82 1.57
C ARG A 102 8.82 -22.97 1.92
N SER A 103 9.41 -22.00 2.60
CA SER A 103 10.82 -22.06 3.00
C SER A 103 11.09 -23.15 4.05
N LEU A 104 10.12 -23.45 4.92
CA LEU A 104 10.23 -24.53 5.90
C LEU A 104 10.21 -25.91 5.23
N GLY A 105 9.34 -26.12 4.24
CA GLY A 105 9.28 -27.36 3.47
C GLY A 105 10.56 -27.62 2.67
N ASN A 106 11.13 -26.59 2.04
CA ASN A 106 12.38 -26.71 1.29
C ASN A 106 13.59 -27.05 2.17
N ARG A 107 13.59 -26.63 3.44
CA ARG A 107 14.66 -26.97 4.41
C ARG A 107 14.57 -28.41 4.91
N ALA A 108 13.38 -29.01 4.92
CA ALA A 108 13.20 -30.40 5.34
C ALA A 108 13.56 -31.41 4.24
N ALA A 109 13.62 -30.97 2.98
CA ALA A 109 13.95 -31.79 1.82
C ALA A 109 15.43 -31.66 1.37
N ALA A 110 16.21 -30.80 2.02
CA ALA A 110 17.64 -30.55 1.77
C ALA A 110 18.48 -31.15 2.90
#